data_AF-A0A820YW59-F1
#
_entry.id   AF-A0A820YW59-F1
#
_cell.length_a   1.000
_cell.length_b   1.000
_cell.length_c   1.000
_cell.angle_alpha   90.00
_cell.angle_beta   90.00
_cell.angle_gamma   90.00
#
_symmetry.space_group_name_H-M   'P 1'
#
loop_
_entity.id
_entity.type
_entity.pdbx_description
1 polymer ?
#
loop_
_entity_poly.entity_id
_entity_poly.type
_entity_poly.pdbx_seq_one_letter_code
_entity_poly.pdbx_strand_id
1 'polypeptide(L)'
;MSTTVNLTIPDHIFTSFLRYMFVIFFSQLAPRIQTLAKLLAHHWSEYLSDKYNKPYDEALSKMAVIFIRRGDKMPEDSFWQKHQRWRNISMYVKGVVDQEKRRQINYTTIFVMTDDTTVMKSIQEYSHVGLTSSNNDESYARQHLYHREIIYNVFAPQSCFDPFIRIGFDQFLANVQFITDHASLVVGHSDSNVGRYLEEIIYVNRQHEPNVQTSTYVVNAPDSLD
;
A
#
# COMPACT_ATOMS: atom_id res chain seq x y z
N MET A 1 -30.30 6.97 -20.27
CA MET A 1 -29.32 7.66 -21.14
C MET A 1 -27.96 7.06 -20.84
N SER A 2 -27.34 6.39 -21.82
CA SER A 2 -25.97 5.85 -21.69
C SER A 2 -25.01 7.00 -21.96
N THR A 3 -24.28 7.45 -20.94
CA THR A 3 -23.16 8.36 -21.12
C THR A 3 -21.99 7.55 -21.65
N THR A 4 -21.75 7.62 -22.96
CA THR A 4 -20.52 7.14 -23.58
C THR A 4 -19.35 7.96 -23.03
N VAL A 5 -18.56 7.37 -22.15
CA VAL A 5 -17.31 7.95 -21.66
C VAL A 5 -16.32 7.90 -22.82
N ASN A 6 -15.92 9.05 -23.36
CA ASN A 6 -14.87 9.14 -24.37
C ASN A 6 -13.52 8.92 -23.68
N LEU A 7 -12.90 7.77 -23.93
CA LEU A 7 -11.55 7.47 -23.44
C LEU A 7 -10.50 8.25 -24.25
N THR A 8 -9.52 8.81 -23.55
CA THR A 8 -8.40 9.53 -24.16
C THR A 8 -7.29 8.56 -24.60
N ILE A 9 -6.34 9.02 -25.43
CA ILE A 9 -5.16 8.24 -25.80
C ILE A 9 -4.36 7.78 -24.56
N PRO A 10 -4.10 8.65 -23.56
CA PRO A 10 -3.56 8.23 -22.27
C PRO A 10 -4.36 7.10 -21.59
N ASP A 11 -5.70 7.16 -21.61
CA ASP A 11 -6.53 6.09 -21.03
C ASP A 11 -6.34 4.75 -21.76
N HIS A 12 -6.17 4.77 -23.09
CA HIS A 12 -5.90 3.57 -23.87
C HIS A 12 -4.48 3.01 -23.62
N ILE A 13 -3.47 3.87 -23.55
CA ILE A 13 -2.10 3.47 -23.19
C ILE A 13 -2.09 2.86 -21.79
N PHE A 14 -2.78 3.50 -20.86
CA PHE A 14 -2.88 3.06 -19.49
C PHE A 14 -3.67 1.75 -19.33
N THR A 15 -4.78 1.58 -20.04
CA THR A 15 -5.55 0.33 -20.04
C THR A 15 -4.73 -0.82 -20.65
N SER A 16 -3.97 -0.55 -21.71
CA SER A 16 -3.06 -1.53 -22.32
C SER A 16 -1.91 -1.88 -21.39
N PHE A 17 -1.38 -0.89 -20.67
CA PHE A 17 -0.42 -1.08 -19.59
C PHE A 17 -1.00 -1.98 -18.50
N LEU A 18 -2.18 -1.69 -17.96
CA LEU A 18 -2.85 -2.54 -16.96
C LEU A 18 -3.05 -3.97 -17.46
N ARG A 19 -3.52 -4.16 -18.71
CA ARG A 19 -3.66 -5.50 -19.31
C ARG A 19 -2.32 -6.22 -19.40
N TYR A 20 -1.25 -5.52 -19.77
CA TYR A 20 0.10 -6.06 -19.75
C TYR A 20 0.56 -6.42 -18.33
N MET A 21 0.21 -5.61 -17.32
CA MET A 21 0.44 -5.93 -15.91
C MET A 21 -0.25 -7.23 -15.51
N PHE A 22 -1.54 -7.38 -15.85
CA PHE A 22 -2.31 -8.59 -15.58
C PHE A 22 -1.65 -9.82 -16.24
N VAL A 23 -1.22 -9.72 -17.50
CA VAL A 23 -0.56 -10.84 -18.20
C VAL A 23 0.78 -11.20 -17.54
N ILE A 24 1.60 -10.23 -17.13
CA ILE A 24 2.87 -10.52 -16.45
C ILE A 24 2.64 -11.10 -15.06
N PHE A 25 1.72 -10.53 -14.29
CA PHE A 25 1.48 -10.91 -12.91
C PHE A 25 0.87 -12.31 -12.80
N PHE A 26 -0.10 -12.64 -13.66
CA PHE A 26 -0.83 -13.92 -13.61
C PHE A 26 -0.24 -15.01 -14.51
N SER A 27 0.80 -14.72 -15.30
CA SER A 27 1.51 -15.78 -16.02
C SER A 27 2.63 -16.36 -15.15
N GLN A 28 2.87 -17.67 -15.28
CA GLN A 28 4.07 -18.34 -14.75
C GLN A 28 5.39 -17.78 -15.35
N LEU A 29 5.35 -16.70 -16.14
CA LEU A 29 6.44 -16.13 -16.92
C LEU A 29 7.18 -14.99 -16.21
N ALA A 30 6.80 -14.64 -14.97
CA ALA A 30 7.52 -13.64 -14.17
C ALA A 30 8.27 -14.20 -12.93
N PRO A 31 9.10 -15.28 -13.02
CA PRO A 31 9.88 -15.82 -11.89
C PRO A 31 10.68 -14.77 -11.13
N ARG A 32 11.13 -13.71 -11.81
CA ARG A 32 11.87 -12.61 -11.21
C ARG A 32 11.03 -11.82 -10.19
N ILE A 33 9.77 -11.54 -10.49
CA ILE A 33 8.86 -10.80 -9.58
C ILE A 33 8.59 -11.65 -8.33
N GLN A 34 8.29 -12.93 -8.52
CA GLN A 34 8.10 -13.88 -7.42
C GLN A 34 9.36 -14.00 -6.55
N THR A 35 10.53 -14.07 -7.18
CA THR A 35 11.82 -14.11 -6.47
C THR A 35 12.05 -12.83 -5.67
N LEU A 36 11.81 -11.66 -6.25
CA LEU A 36 11.96 -10.38 -5.56
C LEU A 36 10.99 -10.25 -4.37
N ALA A 37 9.72 -10.65 -4.53
CA ALA A 37 8.75 -10.66 -3.45
C ALA A 37 9.16 -11.62 -2.32
N LYS A 38 9.64 -12.82 -2.65
CA LYS A 38 10.17 -13.78 -1.67
C LYS A 38 11.40 -13.25 -0.92
N LEU A 39 12.32 -12.59 -1.63
CA LEU A 39 13.48 -11.96 -0.99
C LEU A 39 13.06 -10.81 -0.06
N LEU A 40 12.03 -10.05 -0.44
CA LEU A 40 11.51 -8.96 0.38
C LEU A 40 10.84 -9.51 1.65
N ALA A 41 10.04 -10.56 1.50
CA ALA A 41 9.43 -11.28 2.61
C ALA A 41 10.48 -11.90 3.52
N HIS A 42 11.54 -12.48 2.94
CA HIS A 42 12.61 -13.06 3.71
C HIS A 42 13.34 -12.02 4.57
N HIS A 43 13.74 -10.91 3.95
CA HIS A 43 14.40 -9.79 4.62
C HIS A 43 13.59 -9.28 5.82
N TRP A 44 12.30 -8.98 5.62
CA TRP A 44 11.47 -8.44 6.70
C TRP A 44 11.09 -9.47 7.75
N SER A 45 10.84 -10.73 7.36
CA SER A 45 10.49 -11.78 8.32
C SER A 45 11.66 -12.09 9.24
N GLU A 46 12.90 -12.14 8.71
CA GLU A 46 14.12 -12.31 9.49
C GLU A 46 14.31 -11.14 10.46
N TYR A 47 14.31 -9.90 9.97
CA TYR A 47 14.45 -8.71 10.81
C TYR A 47 13.41 -8.64 11.93
N LEU A 48 12.14 -8.89 11.60
CA LEU A 48 11.03 -8.82 12.56
C LEU A 48 11.05 -9.99 13.55
N SER A 49 11.45 -11.19 13.11
CA SER A 49 11.64 -12.37 13.96
C SER A 49 12.71 -12.09 15.00
N ASP A 50 13.87 -11.60 14.57
CA ASP A 50 15.01 -11.31 15.44
C ASP A 50 14.73 -10.18 16.42
N LYS A 51 14.16 -9.07 15.93
CA LYS A 51 13.87 -7.88 16.76
C LYS A 51 12.85 -8.15 17.86
N TYR A 52 11.84 -8.98 17.58
CA TYR A 52 10.71 -9.21 18.47
C TYR A 52 10.65 -10.62 19.06
N ASN A 53 11.64 -11.48 18.78
CA ASN A 53 11.69 -12.88 19.19
C ASN A 53 10.39 -13.65 18.90
N LYS A 54 9.87 -13.51 17.67
CA LYS A 54 8.64 -14.16 17.20
C LYS A 54 8.93 -15.18 16.10
N PRO A 55 8.08 -16.20 15.88
CA PRO A 55 8.29 -17.18 14.81
C PRO A 55 8.40 -16.51 13.44
N TYR A 56 9.37 -16.95 12.64
CA TYR A 56 9.64 -16.44 11.30
C TYR A 56 8.39 -16.44 10.40
N ASP A 57 7.65 -17.56 10.37
CA ASP A 57 6.46 -17.72 9.54
C ASP A 57 5.27 -16.84 10.00
N GLU A 58 5.30 -16.35 11.24
CA GLU A 58 4.27 -15.47 11.79
C GLU A 58 4.67 -13.99 11.70
N ALA A 59 5.90 -13.69 11.27
CA ALA A 59 6.47 -12.36 11.35
C ALA A 59 5.65 -11.30 10.61
N LEU A 60 5.03 -11.67 9.48
CA LEU A 60 4.21 -10.79 8.63
C LEU A 60 2.69 -11.00 8.80
N SER A 61 2.26 -11.92 9.67
CA SER A 61 0.85 -12.35 9.81
C SER A 61 -0.14 -11.24 10.19
N LYS A 62 0.33 -10.11 10.76
CA LYS A 62 -0.48 -8.96 11.18
C LYS A 62 -0.03 -7.67 10.49
N MET A 63 0.29 -7.76 9.21
CA MET A 63 0.70 -6.61 8.41
C MET A 63 -0.50 -5.87 7.82
N ALA A 64 -0.57 -4.56 8.04
CA ALA A 64 -1.42 -3.66 7.27
C ALA A 64 -0.56 -2.87 6.28
N VAL A 65 -1.18 -2.40 5.20
CA VAL A 65 -0.52 -1.61 4.15
C VAL A 65 -1.14 -0.23 4.13
N ILE A 66 -0.29 0.79 4.05
CA ILE A 66 -0.67 2.16 3.70
C ILE A 66 -0.13 2.44 2.30
N PHE A 67 -1.05 2.64 1.35
CA PHE A 67 -0.74 3.04 -0.01
C PHE A 67 -1.08 4.52 -0.20
N ILE A 68 -0.06 5.34 -0.53
CA ILE A 68 -0.21 6.79 -0.73
C ILE A 68 0.32 7.13 -2.13
N ARG A 69 -0.50 7.77 -2.96
CA ARG A 69 -0.10 8.27 -4.28
C ARG A 69 -0.32 9.76 -4.31
N ARG A 70 0.73 10.54 -4.57
CA ARG A 70 0.66 12.02 -4.64
C ARG A 70 1.14 12.52 -6.00
N GLY A 71 2.45 12.53 -6.24
CA GLY A 71 3.11 12.95 -7.48
C GLY A 71 2.29 13.85 -8.42
N ASP A 72 2.08 13.37 -9.64
CA ASP A 72 1.29 13.95 -10.72
C ASP A 72 -0.23 13.69 -10.64
N LYS A 73 -0.75 13.03 -9.59
CA LYS A 73 -2.15 12.60 -9.51
C LYS A 73 -3.15 13.65 -9.07
N MET A 74 -2.71 14.88 -8.79
CA MET A 74 -3.59 15.98 -8.37
C MET A 74 -4.84 16.17 -9.26
N PRO A 75 -4.75 16.08 -10.61
CA PRO A 75 -5.92 16.29 -11.47
C PRO A 75 -6.94 15.15 -11.41
N GLU A 76 -6.55 13.96 -10.95
CA GLU A 76 -7.38 12.74 -10.94
C GLU A 76 -7.87 12.37 -9.54
N ASP A 77 -7.25 12.87 -8.47
CA ASP A 77 -7.63 12.58 -7.08
C ASP A 77 -8.85 13.41 -6.67
N SER A 78 -9.95 12.73 -6.32
CA SER A 78 -11.22 13.39 -5.99
C SER A 78 -11.15 14.24 -4.72
N PHE A 79 -10.31 13.86 -3.75
CA PHE A 79 -10.09 14.63 -2.54
C PHE A 79 -9.28 15.87 -2.82
N TRP A 80 -8.25 15.79 -3.67
CA TRP A 80 -7.51 16.97 -4.11
C TRP A 80 -8.44 17.95 -4.82
N GLN A 81 -9.27 17.48 -5.76
CA GLN A 81 -10.24 18.34 -6.45
C GLN A 81 -11.19 19.05 -5.47
N LYS A 82 -11.65 18.34 -4.44
CA LYS A 82 -12.60 18.87 -3.45
C LYS A 82 -11.96 19.78 -2.40
N HIS A 83 -10.77 19.44 -1.91
CA HIS A 83 -10.15 20.07 -0.74
C HIS A 83 -8.92 20.93 -1.07
N GLN A 84 -8.42 20.87 -2.31
CA GLN A 84 -7.25 21.61 -2.79
C GLN A 84 -6.00 21.38 -1.93
N ARG A 85 -5.87 20.17 -1.38
CA ARG A 85 -4.75 19.70 -0.57
C ARG A 85 -4.68 18.17 -0.60
N TRP A 86 -3.51 17.62 -0.26
CA TRP A 86 -3.36 16.16 -0.11
C TRP A 86 -4.04 15.64 1.15
N ARG A 87 -4.54 14.39 1.11
CA ARG A 87 -4.90 13.66 2.32
C ARG A 87 -3.66 13.55 3.21
N ASN A 88 -3.87 13.90 4.46
CA ASN A 88 -2.89 13.86 5.53
C ASN A 88 -2.68 12.38 5.98
N ILE A 89 -1.49 12.04 6.49
CA ILE A 89 -1.13 10.65 6.85
C ILE A 89 -2.12 10.10 7.89
N SER A 90 -2.56 10.95 8.82
CA SER A 90 -3.54 10.61 9.86
C SER A 90 -4.83 10.01 9.31
N MET A 91 -5.27 10.41 8.12
CA MET A 91 -6.46 9.83 7.48
C MET A 91 -6.22 8.36 7.10
N TYR A 92 -5.06 8.03 6.53
CA TYR A 92 -4.70 6.63 6.23
C TYR A 92 -4.55 5.79 7.51
N VAL A 93 -3.93 6.37 8.53
CA VAL A 93 -3.78 5.71 9.84
C VAL A 93 -5.15 5.46 10.47
N LYS A 94 -6.09 6.40 10.36
CA LYS A 94 -7.48 6.20 10.80
C LYS A 94 -8.14 5.04 10.08
N GLY A 95 -7.91 4.87 8.77
CA GLY A 95 -8.38 3.71 8.03
C GLY A 95 -7.87 2.38 8.63
N VAL A 96 -6.63 2.34 9.10
CA VAL A 96 -6.09 1.18 9.83
C VAL A 96 -6.81 0.99 11.16
N VAL A 97 -6.84 2.04 12.00
CA VAL A 97 -7.41 1.99 13.36
C VAL A 97 -8.89 1.63 13.36
N ASP A 98 -9.68 2.16 12.42
CA ASP A 98 -11.09 1.84 12.30
C ASP A 98 -11.30 0.36 11.94
N GLN A 99 -10.43 -0.23 11.13
CA GLN A 99 -10.47 -1.66 10.81
C GLN A 99 -9.97 -2.54 11.95
N GLU A 100 -8.98 -2.10 12.72
CA GLU A 100 -8.56 -2.77 13.95
C GLU A 100 -9.72 -2.91 14.93
N LYS A 101 -10.47 -1.82 15.15
CA LYS A 101 -11.67 -1.81 16.00
C LYS A 101 -12.76 -2.73 15.47
N ARG A 102 -13.06 -2.66 14.16
CA ARG A 102 -14.12 -3.46 13.53
C ARG A 102 -13.81 -4.95 13.55
N ARG A 103 -12.55 -5.33 13.35
CA ARG A 103 -12.14 -6.74 13.21
C ARG A 103 -11.54 -7.34 14.49
N GLN A 104 -11.30 -6.53 15.51
CA GLN A 104 -10.61 -6.93 16.74
C GLN A 104 -9.21 -7.52 16.47
N ILE A 105 -8.49 -6.94 15.49
CA ILE A 105 -7.12 -7.31 15.13
C ILE A 105 -6.23 -6.09 15.40
N ASN A 106 -5.03 -6.30 15.93
CA ASN A 106 -4.01 -5.25 16.09
C ASN A 106 -2.90 -5.45 15.04
N TYR A 107 -2.72 -4.48 14.16
CA TYR A 107 -1.69 -4.51 13.12
C TYR A 107 -0.39 -3.89 13.65
N THR A 108 0.55 -4.75 14.03
CA THR A 108 1.83 -4.35 14.63
C THR A 108 2.86 -3.86 13.59
N THR A 109 2.64 -4.21 12.33
CA THR A 109 3.55 -3.90 11.22
C THR A 109 2.78 -3.18 10.12
N ILE A 110 3.31 -2.05 9.68
CA ILE A 110 2.75 -1.24 8.60
C ILE A 110 3.73 -1.24 7.44
N PHE A 111 3.33 -1.82 6.31
CA PHE A 111 4.05 -1.70 5.06
C PHE A 111 3.59 -0.44 4.31
N VAL A 112 4.52 0.43 3.98
CA VAL A 112 4.21 1.69 3.31
C VAL A 112 4.67 1.63 1.86
N MET A 113 3.73 1.89 0.95
CA MET A 113 3.98 2.06 -0.47
C MET A 113 3.58 3.48 -0.87
N THR A 114 4.58 4.29 -1.23
CA THR A 114 4.38 5.69 -1.61
C THR A 114 5.35 6.12 -2.68
N ASP A 115 4.92 7.00 -3.59
CA ASP A 115 5.77 7.68 -4.56
C ASP A 115 6.38 8.99 -4.00
N ASP A 116 5.95 9.41 -2.81
CA ASP A 116 6.41 10.63 -2.14
C ASP A 116 7.42 10.30 -1.03
N THR A 117 8.68 10.69 -1.25
CA THR A 117 9.78 10.50 -0.28
C THR A 117 9.58 11.28 1.03
N THR A 118 8.83 12.39 1.01
CA THR A 118 8.55 13.18 2.22
C THR A 118 7.56 12.44 3.11
N VAL A 119 6.56 11.78 2.52
CA VAL A 119 5.58 10.94 3.24
C VAL A 119 6.27 9.84 4.01
N MET A 120 7.19 9.12 3.37
CA MET A 120 7.90 8.05 4.06
C MET A 120 8.71 8.57 5.24
N LYS A 121 9.50 9.64 5.04
CA LYS A 121 10.29 10.23 6.13
C LYS A 121 9.40 10.60 7.30
N SER A 122 8.25 11.20 7.02
CA SER A 122 7.25 11.54 8.05
C SER A 122 6.67 10.30 8.74
N ILE A 123 6.23 9.27 8.01
CA ILE A 123 5.66 8.05 8.62
C ILE A 123 6.70 7.35 9.51
N GLN A 124 7.95 7.25 9.03
CA GLN A 124 9.04 6.69 9.82
C GLN A 124 9.28 7.52 11.08
N GLU A 125 9.32 8.85 10.99
CA GLU A 125 9.44 9.73 12.15
C GLU A 125 8.34 9.47 13.18
N TYR A 126 7.09 9.26 12.73
CA TYR A 126 5.92 9.13 13.60
C TYR A 126 5.90 7.82 14.39
N SER A 127 6.67 6.81 13.99
CA SER A 127 6.77 5.55 14.74
C SER A 127 7.83 5.58 15.86
N HIS A 128 8.68 6.63 15.93
CA HIS A 128 9.78 6.71 16.89
C HIS A 128 9.38 7.37 18.22
N VAL A 129 9.99 6.88 19.32
CA VAL A 129 9.79 7.41 20.68
C VAL A 129 10.39 8.82 20.82
N GLY A 130 9.60 9.75 21.34
CA GLY A 130 10.06 11.09 21.75
C GLY A 130 9.84 12.21 20.73
N LEU A 131 9.23 11.94 19.57
CA LEU A 131 8.92 12.94 18.55
C LEU A 131 7.45 13.36 18.60
N THR A 132 7.07 14.06 19.68
CA THR A 132 5.83 14.86 19.73
C THR A 132 6.16 16.28 19.30
N SER A 133 6.37 16.50 18.00
CA SER A 133 6.50 17.86 17.48
C SER A 133 5.18 18.62 17.66
N SER A 134 5.27 19.95 17.78
CA SER A 134 4.14 20.87 18.01
C SER A 134 3.16 21.02 16.85
N ASN A 135 3.31 20.23 15.77
CA ASN A 135 2.44 20.29 14.61
C ASN A 135 1.22 19.39 14.81
N ASN A 136 0.08 20.00 15.14
CA ASN A 136 -1.17 19.30 15.48
C ASN A 136 -1.77 18.49 14.32
N ASP A 137 -1.43 18.83 13.08
CA ASP A 137 -2.04 18.25 11.88
C ASP A 137 -1.81 16.74 11.73
N GLU A 138 -0.79 16.17 12.36
CA GLU A 138 -0.45 14.73 12.27
C GLU A 138 -0.43 14.04 13.65
N SER A 139 -1.05 14.66 14.66
CA SER A 139 -1.10 14.15 16.03
C SER A 139 -1.73 12.74 16.11
N TYR A 140 -2.78 12.50 15.34
CA TYR A 140 -3.45 11.21 15.28
C TYR A 140 -2.55 10.12 14.69
N ALA A 141 -1.85 10.39 13.57
CA ALA A 141 -0.88 9.46 13.00
C ALA A 141 0.22 9.12 14.00
N ARG A 142 0.80 10.12 14.67
CA ARG A 142 1.84 9.91 15.70
C ARG A 142 1.35 9.02 16.84
N GLN A 143 0.18 9.33 17.40
CA GLN A 143 -0.40 8.54 18.49
C GLN A 143 -0.60 7.07 18.11
N HIS A 144 -1.06 6.81 16.89
CA HIS A 144 -1.48 5.47 16.48
C HIS A 144 -0.41 4.67 15.75
N LEU A 145 0.62 5.30 15.18
CA LEU A 145 1.78 4.62 14.61
C LEU A 145 2.90 4.37 15.63
N TYR A 146 2.84 5.04 16.77
CA TYR A 146 3.76 4.83 17.87
C TYR A 146 3.87 3.33 18.23
N HIS A 147 5.10 2.84 18.38
CA HIS A 147 5.44 1.43 18.61
C HIS A 147 5.11 0.42 17.49
N ARG A 148 4.61 0.87 16.34
CA ARG A 148 4.48 0.00 15.16
C ARG A 148 5.78 -0.06 14.38
N GLU A 149 6.03 -1.20 13.76
CA GLU A 149 7.14 -1.30 12.80
C GLU A 149 6.70 -0.77 11.44
N ILE A 150 7.44 0.22 10.92
CA ILE A 150 7.24 0.76 9.58
C ILE A 150 8.22 0.09 8.63
N ILE A 151 7.70 -0.72 7.72
CA ILE A 151 8.47 -1.45 6.72
C ILE A 151 8.14 -0.95 5.30
N TYR A 152 9.03 -1.20 4.35
CA TYR A 152 8.93 -0.71 2.98
C TYR A 152 9.78 -1.57 2.03
N ASN A 153 9.68 -1.36 0.72
CA ASN A 153 10.54 -2.06 -0.22
C ASN A 153 11.98 -1.53 -0.13
N VAL A 154 12.90 -2.39 0.32
CA VAL A 154 14.33 -2.07 0.49
C VAL A 154 15.16 -2.21 -0.78
N PHE A 155 14.60 -2.81 -1.84
CA PHE A 155 15.30 -3.06 -3.11
C PHE A 155 15.16 -1.92 -4.11
N ALA A 156 14.44 -0.85 -3.76
CA ALA A 156 14.23 0.29 -4.63
C ALA A 156 14.24 1.60 -3.83
N PRO A 157 14.94 2.65 -4.31
CA PRO A 157 14.72 4.01 -3.82
C PRO A 157 13.26 4.40 -4.03
N GLN A 158 12.68 5.15 -3.12
CA GLN A 158 11.26 5.49 -3.18
C GLN A 158 10.89 6.46 -4.29
N SER A 159 11.88 7.23 -4.76
CA SER A 159 11.78 8.01 -5.99
C SER A 159 11.64 7.16 -7.26
N CYS A 160 11.80 5.83 -7.17
CA CYS A 160 11.70 4.91 -8.29
C CYS A 160 10.30 4.31 -8.47
N PHE A 161 9.27 4.70 -7.71
CA PHE A 161 7.88 4.30 -7.99
C PHE A 161 7.24 5.06 -9.16
N ASP A 162 8.06 5.52 -10.11
CA ASP A 162 7.60 5.87 -11.44
C ASP A 162 7.52 4.59 -12.28
N PRO A 163 6.29 4.09 -12.58
CA PRO A 163 6.11 2.88 -13.37
C PRO A 163 6.60 3.03 -14.82
N PHE A 164 6.93 4.24 -15.27
CA PHE A 164 7.48 4.50 -16.61
C PHE A 164 8.99 4.28 -16.71
N ILE A 165 9.68 3.98 -15.59
CA ILE A 165 11.08 3.52 -15.58
C ILE A 165 11.08 2.01 -15.30
N ARG A 166 11.72 1.20 -16.16
CA ARG A 166 11.68 -0.28 -16.09
C ARG A 166 12.05 -0.87 -14.73
N ILE A 167 13.03 -0.29 -14.02
CA ILE A 167 13.41 -0.73 -12.67
C ILE A 167 12.29 -0.40 -11.67
N GLY A 168 11.63 0.75 -11.82
CA GLY A 168 10.45 1.11 -11.03
C GLY A 168 9.27 0.18 -11.26
N PHE A 169 9.09 -0.31 -12.48
CA PHE A 169 8.02 -1.23 -12.85
C PHE A 169 8.14 -2.62 -12.20
N ASP A 170 9.32 -3.25 -12.23
CA ASP A 170 9.51 -4.55 -11.59
C ASP A 170 9.34 -4.46 -10.06
N GLN A 171 9.79 -3.35 -9.47
CA GLN A 171 9.69 -3.11 -8.03
C GLN A 171 8.25 -2.80 -7.59
N PHE A 172 7.50 -2.11 -8.44
CA PHE A 172 6.06 -1.96 -8.28
C PHE A 172 5.37 -3.33 -8.26
N LEU A 173 5.65 -4.20 -9.24
CA LEU A 173 5.05 -5.53 -9.31
C LEU A 173 5.45 -6.41 -8.12
N ALA A 174 6.71 -6.32 -7.67
CA ALA A 174 7.18 -7.02 -6.48
C ALA A 174 6.44 -6.55 -5.21
N ASN A 175 6.14 -5.25 -5.09
CA ASN A 175 5.30 -4.76 -4.00
C ASN A 175 3.88 -5.30 -4.07
N VAL A 176 3.27 -5.30 -5.25
CA VAL A 176 1.91 -5.83 -5.42
C VAL A 176 1.87 -7.28 -4.99
N GLN A 177 2.81 -8.11 -5.45
CA GLN A 177 2.93 -9.52 -5.06
C GLN A 177 3.13 -9.67 -3.54
N PHE A 178 4.07 -8.91 -2.97
CA PHE A 178 4.34 -8.94 -1.52
C PHE A 178 3.09 -8.57 -0.70
N ILE A 179 2.35 -7.54 -1.13
CA ILE A 179 1.10 -7.12 -0.50
C ILE A 179 0.05 -8.22 -0.58
N THR A 180 -0.15 -8.82 -1.75
CA THR A 180 -1.16 -9.87 -1.94
C THR A 180 -0.86 -11.12 -1.13
N ASP A 181 0.41 -11.44 -0.93
CA ASP A 181 0.84 -12.66 -0.24
C ASP A 181 0.81 -12.53 1.29
N HIS A 182 0.99 -11.31 1.82
CA HIS A 182 1.25 -11.12 3.25
C HIS A 182 0.35 -10.11 3.95
N ALA A 183 -0.27 -9.16 3.25
CA ALA A 183 -1.06 -8.12 3.90
C ALA A 183 -2.41 -8.67 4.39
N SER A 184 -2.86 -8.24 5.55
CA SER A 184 -4.21 -8.51 6.07
C SER A 184 -5.18 -7.34 5.83
N LEU A 185 -4.64 -6.16 5.47
CA LEU A 185 -5.38 -4.94 5.21
C LEU A 185 -4.56 -4.05 4.27
N VAL A 186 -5.23 -3.40 3.32
CA VAL A 186 -4.69 -2.32 2.52
C VAL A 186 -5.58 -1.09 2.69
N VAL A 187 -5.00 0.01 3.17
CA VAL A 187 -5.63 1.32 3.20
C VAL A 187 -5.02 2.16 2.09
N GLY A 188 -5.83 2.59 1.13
CA GLY A 188 -5.38 3.37 -0.01
C GLY A 188 -6.50 4.24 -0.55
N HIS A 189 -6.55 4.41 -1.87
CA HIS A 189 -7.55 5.22 -2.56
C HIS A 189 -7.85 4.58 -3.92
N SER A 190 -9.12 4.25 -4.13
CA SER A 190 -9.68 3.75 -5.37
C SER A 190 -9.65 4.78 -6.50
N ASP A 191 -9.36 6.05 -6.20
CA ASP A 191 -9.16 7.08 -7.23
C ASP A 191 -7.83 6.88 -7.97
N SER A 192 -6.86 6.23 -7.32
CA SER A 192 -5.63 5.81 -7.97
C SER A 192 -5.86 4.53 -8.75
N ASN A 193 -5.44 4.50 -10.02
CA ASN A 193 -5.50 3.28 -10.83
C ASN A 193 -4.69 2.13 -10.20
N VAL A 194 -3.61 2.42 -9.48
CA VAL A 194 -2.85 1.44 -8.71
C VAL A 194 -3.70 0.90 -7.54
N GLY A 195 -4.44 1.79 -6.86
CA GLY A 195 -5.34 1.40 -5.79
C GLY A 195 -6.45 0.47 -6.30
N ARG A 196 -7.07 0.80 -7.44
CA ARG A 196 -8.05 -0.08 -8.10
C ARG A 196 -7.46 -1.42 -8.53
N TYR A 197 -6.26 -1.40 -9.10
CA TYR A 197 -5.56 -2.62 -9.50
C TYR A 197 -5.28 -3.54 -8.31
N LEU A 198 -4.83 -2.99 -7.17
CA LEU A 198 -4.66 -3.75 -5.93
C LEU A 198 -5.99 -4.33 -5.44
N GLU A 199 -7.06 -3.53 -5.45
CA GLU A 199 -8.41 -3.99 -5.09
C GLU A 199 -8.90 -5.14 -5.96
N GLU A 200 -8.75 -5.03 -7.28
CA GLU A 200 -9.15 -6.06 -8.25
C GLU A 200 -8.36 -7.36 -8.06
N ILE A 201 -7.03 -7.30 -7.91
CA ILE A 201 -6.21 -8.51 -7.70
C ILE A 201 -6.56 -9.18 -6.37
N ILE A 202 -6.66 -8.40 -5.29
CA ILE A 202 -7.00 -8.94 -3.98
C ILE A 202 -8.40 -9.58 -4.03
N TYR A 203 -9.35 -8.95 -4.72
CA TYR A 203 -10.67 -9.52 -4.94
C TYR A 203 -10.61 -10.85 -5.71
N VAL A 204 -9.88 -10.91 -6.82
CA VAL A 204 -9.72 -12.13 -7.64
C VAL A 204 -9.06 -13.25 -6.83
N ASN A 205 -7.97 -12.98 -6.11
CA ASN A 205 -7.29 -13.98 -5.27
C ASN A 205 -8.23 -14.55 -4.19
N ARG A 206 -9.10 -13.72 -3.61
CA ARG A 206 -10.13 -14.15 -2.65
C ARG A 206 -11.17 -15.10 -3.24
N GLN A 207 -11.48 -14.98 -4.53
CA GLN A 207 -12.43 -15.87 -5.20
C GLN A 207 -11.80 -17.21 -5.61
N HIS A 208 -10.50 -17.22 -5.92
CA HIS A 208 -9.82 -18.40 -6.48
C HIS A 208 -9.16 -19.32 -5.45
N GLU A 209 -8.95 -18.88 -4.20
CA GLU A 209 -8.39 -19.73 -3.13
C GLU A 209 -9.42 -20.04 -2.03
N PRO A 210 -10.28 -21.07 -2.21
CA PRO A 210 -11.37 -21.38 -1.26
C PRO A 210 -10.90 -21.84 0.13
N ASN A 211 -9.61 -22.19 0.31
CA ASN A 211 -9.05 -22.71 1.56
C ASN A 211 -7.96 -21.83 2.19
N VAL A 212 -7.55 -20.76 1.52
CA VAL A 212 -6.61 -19.80 2.10
C VAL A 212 -7.43 -18.59 2.49
N GLN A 213 -7.41 -18.23 3.76
CA GLN A 213 -7.82 -16.90 4.18
C GLN A 213 -6.91 -15.88 3.48
N THR A 214 -7.18 -15.51 2.23
CA THR A 214 -6.75 -14.22 1.68
C THR A 214 -7.60 -13.17 2.38
N SER A 215 -7.33 -12.99 3.67
CA SER A 215 -8.04 -12.10 4.59
C SER A 215 -7.65 -10.64 4.38
N THR A 216 -6.99 -10.34 3.26
CA THR A 216 -6.64 -9.02 2.80
C THR A 216 -7.90 -8.30 2.31
N TYR A 217 -8.20 -7.17 2.94
CA TYR A 217 -9.27 -6.28 2.52
C TYR A 217 -8.66 -4.97 2.05
N VAL A 218 -9.26 -4.37 1.03
CA VAL A 218 -8.91 -3.02 0.59
C VAL A 218 -9.98 -2.07 1.10
N VAL A 219 -9.55 -0.96 1.70
CA VAL A 219 -10.42 0.12 2.13
C VAL A 219 -9.86 1.45 1.68
N ASN A 220 -10.74 2.37 1.33
CA ASN A 220 -10.36 3.75 1.10
C ASN A 220 -9.98 4.43 2.41
N ALA A 221 -8.95 5.26 2.37
CA ALA A 221 -8.67 6.20 3.44
C ALA A 221 -9.87 7.14 3.61
N PRO A 222 -10.34 7.37 4.84
CA PRO A 222 -11.43 8.31 5.11
C PRO A 222 -11.03 9.75 4.73
N ASP A 223 -12.04 10.55 4.38
CA ASP A 223 -11.84 11.97 4.05
C ASP A 223 -11.84 12.88 5.30
N SER A 224 -12.12 12.33 6.49
CA SER A 224 -12.14 13.04 7.79
C SER A 224 -11.55 12.20 8.91
N LEU A 225 -11.14 12.87 9.99
CA LEU A 225 -10.77 12.22 11.26
C LEU A 225 -11.98 12.02 12.18
N ASP A 226 -13.03 12.80 11.98
CA ASP A 226 -14.34 12.69 12.66
C ASP A 226 -15.05 11.38 12.30
#